data_AF-A0A3B9MR48-F1
#
_entry.id   AF-A0A3B9MR48-F1
#
_cell.length_a   1.000
_cell.length_b   1.000
_cell.length_c   1.000
_cell.angle_alpha   90.00
_cell.angle_beta   90.00
_cell.angle_gamma   90.00
#
_symmetry.space_group_name_H-M   'P 1'
#
loop_
_entity.id
_entity.type
_entity.pdbx_description
1 polymer ?
#
loop_
_entity_poly.entity_id
_entity_poly.type
_entity_poly.pdbx_seq_one_letter_code
_entity_poly.pdbx_strand_id
1 'polypeptide(L)' 'MSTYEEIISAALALPPGARAMLAEHLLDGLNGEDQDRIDALWADEIERRIREVDEGKVTPVPGDQVMDRLRSRRSRK' A
#
# COMPACT_ATOMS: atom_id res chain seq x y z
N MET A 1 16.52 -23.50 9.96
CA MET A 1 16.36 -22.15 9.40
C MET A 1 16.31 -22.31 7.90
N SER A 2 15.20 -22.00 7.26
CA SER A 2 15.13 -21.97 5.80
C SER A 2 15.85 -20.72 5.28
N THR A 3 16.55 -20.87 4.18
CA THR A 3 17.17 -19.75 3.46
C THR A 3 16.09 -18.89 2.78
N TYR A 4 16.44 -17.64 2.46
CA TYR A 4 15.54 -16.71 1.77
C TYR A 4 14.99 -17.28 0.44
N GLU A 5 15.85 -17.93 -0.34
CA GLU A 5 15.49 -18.53 -1.63
C GLU A 5 14.50 -19.69 -1.48
N GLU A 6 14.66 -20.53 -0.45
CA GLU A 6 13.73 -21.62 -0.18
C GLU A 6 12.34 -21.10 0.20
N ILE A 7 12.27 -20.01 0.97
CA ILE A 7 11.00 -19.38 1.38
C ILE A 7 10.29 -18.77 0.16
N ILE A 8 11.02 -18.06 -0.70
CA ILE A 8 10.45 -17.49 -1.92
C ILE A 8 9.95 -18.58 -2.86
N SER A 9 10.76 -19.62 -3.08
CA SER A 9 10.38 -20.74 -3.95
C SER A 9 9.09 -21.41 -3.47
N ALA A 10 9.00 -21.67 -2.16
CA ALA A 10 7.80 -22.24 -1.54
C ALA A 10 6.58 -21.30 -1.66
N ALA A 11 6.76 -20.00 -1.40
CA ALA A 11 5.69 -19.01 -1.52
C ALA A 11 5.18 -18.90 -2.96
N LEU A 12 6.06 -18.90 -3.96
CA LEU A 12 5.67 -18.81 -5.36
C LEU A 12 4.96 -20.07 -5.87
N ALA A 13 5.27 -21.24 -5.30
CA ALA A 13 4.61 -22.51 -5.61
C ALA A 13 3.16 -22.60 -5.09
N LEU A 14 2.75 -21.72 -4.18
CA LEU A 14 1.37 -21.69 -3.68
C LEU A 14 0.37 -21.25 -4.77
N PRO A 15 -0.88 -21.74 -4.72
CA PRO A 15 -1.98 -21.21 -5.53
C PRO A 15 -2.18 -19.70 -5.31
N PRO A 16 -2.70 -18.95 -6.30
CA PRO A 16 -2.84 -17.49 -6.21
C PRO A 16 -3.53 -16.98 -4.94
N GLY A 17 -4.61 -17.63 -4.49
CA GLY A 17 -5.32 -17.24 -3.26
C GLY A 17 -4.48 -17.43 -2.00
N ALA A 18 -3.78 -18.56 -1.87
CA ALA A 18 -2.89 -18.82 -0.75
C ALA A 18 -1.68 -17.86 -0.74
N ARG A 19 -1.19 -17.44 -1.92
CA ARG A 19 -0.18 -16.38 -2.01
C ARG A 19 -0.69 -15.03 -1.54
N ALA A 20 -1.92 -14.67 -1.89
CA ALA A 20 -2.53 -13.42 -1.43
C ALA A 20 -2.66 -13.39 0.10
N MET A 21 -3.15 -14.48 0.70
CA MET A 21 -3.23 -14.62 2.16
C MET A 21 -1.86 -14.55 2.82
N LEU A 22 -0.85 -15.23 2.25
CA LEU A 22 0.51 -15.16 2.77
C LEU A 22 1.07 -13.73 2.69
N ALA A 23 0.82 -13.02 1.59
CA ALA A 23 1.25 -11.63 1.45
C ALA A 23 0.58 -10.72 2.49
N GLU A 24 -0.72 -10.90 2.74
CA GLU A 24 -1.46 -10.18 3.79
C GLU A 24 -0.83 -10.39 5.16
N HIS A 25 -0.61 -11.65 5.57
CA HIS A 25 0.06 -11.94 6.85
C HIS A 25 1.47 -11.38 6.97
N LEU A 26 2.24 -11.39 5.88
CA LEU A 26 3.57 -10.79 5.87
C LEU A 26 3.51 -9.28 6.01
N LEU A 27 2.52 -8.62 5.39
CA LEU A 27 2.30 -7.18 5.52
C LEU A 27 1.85 -6.81 6.94
N ASP A 28 0.93 -7.57 7.53
CA ASP A 28 0.50 -7.37 8.92
C ASP A 28 1.67 -7.49 9.90
N GLY A 29 2.59 -8.42 9.63
CA GLY A 29 3.82 -8.58 10.42
C GLY A 29 4.81 -7.41 10.35
N LEU A 30 4.63 -6.47 9.41
CA LEU A 30 5.45 -5.25 9.32
C LEU A 30 4.92 -4.12 10.22
N ASN A 31 3.72 -4.27 10.79
CA ASN A 31 3.12 -3.27 11.65
C ASN A 31 3.94 -3.11 12.94
N GLY A 32 4.27 -1.86 13.28
CA GLY A 32 4.96 -1.52 14.52
C GLY A 32 4.01 -1.39 15.71
N GLU A 33 4.56 -1.19 16.91
CA GLU A 33 3.79 -1.02 18.16
C GLU A 33 2.77 0.14 18.08
N ASP A 34 3.04 1.16 17.26
CA ASP A 34 2.23 2.36 17.08
C ASP A 34 1.19 2.25 15.96
N GLN A 35 1.05 1.09 15.29
CA GLN A 35 0.24 0.98 14.07
C GLN A 35 -1.22 1.38 14.29
N ASP A 36 -1.86 0.92 15.37
CA ASP A 36 -3.27 1.27 15.66
C ASP A 36 -3.49 2.79 15.78
N ARG A 37 -2.52 3.50 16.39
CA ARG A 37 -2.55 4.95 16.51
C ARG A 37 -2.37 5.61 15.15
N ILE A 38 -1.48 5.08 14.32
CA ILE A 38 -1.26 5.56 12.96
C ILE A 38 -2.53 5.36 12.14
N ASP A 39 -3.15 4.18 12.18
CA ASP A 39 -4.36 3.85 11.44
C ASP A 39 -5.53 4.77 11.80
N ALA A 40 -5.71 5.09 13.08
CA ALA A 40 -6.70 6.07 13.53
C ALA A 40 -6.45 7.46 12.93
N LEU A 41 -5.20 7.94 12.97
CA LEU A 41 -4.84 9.25 12.37
C LEU A 41 -5.04 9.25 10.85
N TRP A 42 -4.78 8.13 10.18
CA TRP A 42 -5.03 7.99 8.74
C TRP A 42 -6.52 7.99 8.42
N ALA A 43 -7.36 7.33 9.23
CA ALA A 43 -8.80 7.36 9.06
C ALA A 43 -9.35 8.79 9.14
N ASP A 44 -8.98 9.54 10.19
CA ASP A 44 -9.37 10.94 10.37
C ASP A 44 -8.94 11.82 9.18
N GLU A 45 -7.70 11.64 8.71
CA GLU A 45 -7.15 12.39 7.58
C GLU A 45 -7.84 12.07 6.26
N ILE A 46 -8.19 10.80 6.02
CA ILE A 46 -8.94 10.38 4.83
C ILE A 46 -10.31 11.05 4.81
N GLU A 47 -11.04 10.99 5.93
CA GLU A 47 -12.35 11.64 6.03
C GLU A 47 -12.25 13.15 5.81
N ARG A 48 -11.24 13.81 6.39
CA ARG A 48 -11.00 15.24 6.19
C ARG A 48 -10.76 15.55 4.72
N ARG A 49 -9.90 14.80 4.04
CA ARG A 49 -9.56 15.03 2.63
C ARG A 49 -10.73 14.79 1.69
N ILE A 50 -11.56 13.79 1.96
CA ILE A 50 -12.78 13.54 1.19
C ILE A 50 -13.70 14.76 1.29
N ARG A 51 -13.96 15.27 2.51
CA ARG A 51 -14.78 16.47 2.71
C ARG A 51 -14.21 17.69 1.99
N GLU A 52 -12.89 17.90 2.04
CA GLU A 52 -12.27 19.03 1.34
C GLU A 52 -12.44 18.97 -0.18
N VAL A 53 -12.42 17.77 -0.76
CA VAL A 53 -12.71 17.58 -2.19
C VAL A 53 -14.18 17.85 -2.48
N ASP A 54 -15.08 17.26 -1.70
CA ASP A 54 -16.53 17.40 -1.89
C ASP A 54 -17.01 18.85 -1.72
N GLU A 55 -16.40 19.59 -0.80
CA GLU A 55 -16.67 21.02 -0.56
C GLU A 55 -15.92 21.94 -1.53
N GLY A 56 -15.10 21.41 -2.43
CA GLY A 56 -14.31 22.19 -3.39
C GLY A 56 -13.22 23.06 -2.76
N LYS A 57 -12.81 22.76 -1.52
CA LYS A 57 -11.72 23.46 -0.82
C LYS A 57 -10.35 23.18 -1.43
N VAL A 58 -10.23 22.09 -2.18
CA VAL A 58 -9.01 21.68 -2.87
C VAL A 58 -9.29 21.38 -4.35
N THR A 59 -8.31 21.62 -5.20
CA THR A 59 -8.36 21.25 -6.61
C THR A 59 -7.64 19.91 -6.82
N PRO A 60 -8.35 18.81 -7.11
CA PRO A 60 -7.72 17.51 -7.33
C PRO A 60 -6.90 17.49 -8.62
N VAL A 61 -5.85 16.68 -8.64
CA VAL A 61 -5.09 16.38 -9.86
C VAL A 61 -5.66 15.11 -10.49
N PRO A 62 -5.93 15.08 -11.80
CA PRO A 62 -6.36 13.87 -12.49
C PRO A 62 -5.40 12.69 -12.26
N GLY A 63 -5.96 11.51 -11.94
CA GLY A 63 -5.18 10.35 -11.52
C GLY A 63 -4.23 9.83 -12.60
N ASP A 64 -4.63 9.90 -13.86
CA ASP A 64 -3.79 9.60 -15.03
C ASP A 64 -2.52 10.45 -15.05
N GLN A 65 -2.64 11.76 -14.81
CA GLN A 65 -1.48 12.66 -14.74
C GLN A 65 -0.53 12.30 -13.60
N VAL A 66 -1.07 11.86 -12.45
CA VAL A 66 -0.24 11.40 -11.32
C VAL A 66 0.52 10.13 -11.71
N MET A 67 -0.16 9.16 -12.32
CA MET A 67 0.45 7.89 -12.73
C MET A 67 1.52 8.07 -13.81
N ASP A 68 1.29 8.96 -14.78
CA ASP A 68 2.27 9.26 -15.82
C ASP A 68 3.53 9.92 -15.25
N ARG A 69 3.37 10.83 -14.28
CA ARG A 69 4.52 11.41 -13.54
C ARG A 69 5.30 10.35 -12.78
N LEU A 70 4.62 9.43 -12.09
CA LEU A 70 5.27 8.35 -11.34
C LEU A 70 6.07 7.41 -12.25
N ARG A 71 5.48 6.97 -13.38
CA ARG A 71 6.16 6.14 -14.39
C ARG A 71 7.40 6.85 -14.96
N SER A 72 7.26 8.14 -15.27
CA SER A 72 8.36 8.97 -15.80
C SER A 72 9.52 9.17 -14.81
N ARG A 73 9.25 9.11 -13.50
CA ARG A 73 10.30 9.15 -12.45
C ARG A 73 11.06 7.83 -12.36
N ARG A 74 10.36 6.70 -12.51
CA ARG A 74 10.96 5.36 -12.42
C ARG A 74 11.80 5.00 -13.65
N SER A 75 11.46 5.53 -14.83
CA SER A 75 12.26 5.36 -16.07
C SER A 75 13.56 6.18 -16.09
N ARG A 76 13.81 7.06 -15.10
CA ARG A 76 15.04 7.87 -15.00
C ARG A 76 16.13 7.24 -14.10
N LYS A 77 15.86 6.07 -13.52
CA LYS A 77 16.80 5.27 -12.74
C LYS A 77 17.11 3.99 -13.51
#